data_AF-L8N6N0-F1
#
_entry.id   AF-L8N6N0-F1
#
_cell.length_a   1.000
_cell.length_b   1.000
_cell.length_c   1.000
_cell.angle_alpha   90.00
_cell.angle_beta   90.00
_cell.angle_gamma   90.00
#
_symmetry.space_group_name_H-M   'P 1'
#
loop_
_entity.id
_entity.type
_entity.pdbx_description
1 polymer ?
#
loop_
_entity_poly.entity_id
_entity_poly.type
_entity_poly.pdbx_seq_one_letter_code
_entity_poly.pdbx_strand_id
1 'polypeptide(L)'
;MELATLRSHQWFKLICGASYQDLPAIRNLALIYTLAGADCIDMAPEPATIRAAREGVAVALELDLQAIAPLIMVSFNDGEDPHFRKAVFDPQLCPHDCPRPCEKVCPTTAIKFSNDYNGIMPNLCYGCGRCLPLCPVKIIHTREQVYVPEDIFDEVLNQSINAIEIHTQPHRTQEFASFWRRLSPIIPQLKLVAVSFPDCDDLREYLMSLLRVMQPQPRSLIWQTDGRPMSGDIGDGATRAALQLGQKVLDFQLPIGFVQLAGGTNASTVPKLRQADIPVAGVAYGSYARKIVMNFLEGLEEPIPDRLEDRPDLLRQAVAIARNLVSQIKS
;
A
#
# COMPACT_ATOMS: atom_id res chain seq x y z
N MET A 1 16.56 -15.15 9.98
CA MET A 1 15.50 -15.78 9.18
C MET A 1 14.47 -14.76 8.69
N GLU A 2 14.16 -13.70 9.45
CA GLU A 2 13.00 -12.80 9.22
C GLU A 2 12.95 -11.96 7.92
N LEU A 3 13.97 -11.97 7.05
CA LEU A 3 13.96 -11.23 5.78
C LEU A 3 14.67 -12.02 4.65
N ALA A 4 14.64 -13.35 4.72
CA ALA A 4 15.29 -14.21 3.73
C ALA A 4 14.75 -13.95 2.31
N THR A 5 13.45 -13.65 2.19
CA THR A 5 12.78 -13.36 0.93
C THR A 5 13.26 -12.09 0.24
N LEU A 6 13.75 -11.09 0.98
CA LEU A 6 14.43 -9.93 0.37
C LEU A 6 15.75 -10.33 -0.30
N ARG A 7 16.52 -11.24 0.33
CA ARG A 7 17.82 -11.69 -0.19
C ARG A 7 17.68 -12.66 -1.35
N SER A 8 16.59 -13.43 -1.40
CA SER A 8 16.31 -14.37 -2.48
C SER A 8 15.51 -13.77 -3.63
N HIS A 9 15.22 -12.46 -3.62
CA HIS A 9 14.42 -11.78 -4.65
C HIS A 9 12.96 -12.24 -4.73
N GLN A 10 12.40 -12.64 -3.59
CA GLN A 10 11.08 -13.26 -3.46
C GLN A 10 10.11 -12.44 -2.63
N TRP A 11 10.44 -11.20 -2.29
CA TRP A 11 9.66 -10.42 -1.36
C TRP A 11 8.36 -9.89 -1.98
N PHE A 12 7.23 -10.15 -1.32
CA PHE A 12 5.90 -9.70 -1.68
C PHE A 12 5.30 -8.81 -0.59
N LYS A 13 4.94 -7.58 -0.94
CA LYS A 13 4.22 -6.65 -0.06
C LYS A 13 2.82 -6.37 -0.59
N LEU A 14 1.80 -6.55 0.26
CA LEU A 14 0.46 -6.01 0.02
C LEU A 14 0.37 -4.59 0.58
N ILE A 15 -0.08 -3.64 -0.23
CA ILE A 15 -0.43 -2.29 0.22
C ILE A 15 -1.97 -2.21 0.28
N CYS A 16 -2.54 -2.11 1.47
CA CYS A 16 -3.97 -1.85 1.67
C CYS A 16 -4.32 -0.38 1.34
N GLY A 17 -3.40 0.55 1.64
CA GLY A 17 -3.49 1.97 1.29
C GLY A 17 -3.34 2.87 2.51
N ALA A 18 -2.47 3.88 2.39
CA ALA A 18 -2.13 4.80 3.47
C ALA A 18 -3.28 5.72 3.92
N SER A 19 -4.37 5.80 3.14
CA SER A 19 -5.59 6.53 3.49
C SER A 19 -6.84 5.66 3.37
N TYR A 20 -6.72 4.34 3.29
CA TYR A 20 -7.87 3.42 3.22
C TYR A 20 -8.22 2.91 4.62
N GLN A 21 -9.48 3.04 5.03
CA GLN A 21 -9.96 2.72 6.39
C GLN A 21 -11.22 1.84 6.39
N ASP A 22 -11.42 1.07 5.32
CA ASP A 22 -12.46 0.05 5.25
C ASP A 22 -12.02 -1.18 6.05
N LEU A 23 -12.44 -1.24 7.32
CA LEU A 23 -11.95 -2.24 8.27
C LEU A 23 -12.27 -3.68 7.85
N PRO A 24 -13.51 -4.02 7.43
CA PRO A 24 -13.81 -5.35 6.91
C PRO A 24 -12.94 -5.73 5.72
N ALA A 25 -12.75 -4.82 4.76
CA ALA A 25 -11.89 -5.09 3.60
C ALA A 25 -10.43 -5.29 4.00
N ILE A 26 -9.88 -4.46 4.89
CA ILE A 26 -8.49 -4.58 5.37
C ILE A 26 -8.28 -5.92 6.09
N ARG A 27 -9.22 -6.31 6.97
CA ARG A 27 -9.18 -7.59 7.68
C ARG A 27 -9.18 -8.77 6.71
N ASN A 28 -10.14 -8.79 5.78
CA ASN A 28 -10.27 -9.88 4.81
C ASN A 28 -9.07 -9.94 3.86
N LEU A 29 -8.56 -8.80 3.39
CA LEU A 29 -7.33 -8.74 2.59
C LEU A 29 -6.14 -9.29 3.38
N ALA A 30 -6.00 -8.95 4.65
CA ALA A 30 -4.91 -9.44 5.49
C ALA A 30 -4.97 -10.96 5.69
N LEU A 31 -6.16 -11.50 5.95
CA LEU A 31 -6.42 -12.95 6.00
C LEU A 31 -6.01 -13.64 4.69
N ILE A 32 -6.55 -13.17 3.56
CA ILE A 32 -6.34 -13.77 2.24
C ILE A 32 -4.85 -13.76 1.86
N TYR A 33 -4.19 -12.61 1.99
CA TYR A 33 -2.80 -12.48 1.55
C TYR A 33 -1.80 -13.12 2.51
N THR A 34 -2.14 -13.28 3.79
CA THR A 34 -1.35 -14.12 4.71
C THR A 34 -1.38 -15.58 4.26
N LEU A 35 -2.58 -16.14 3.99
CA LEU A 35 -2.73 -17.50 3.45
C LEU A 35 -2.08 -17.65 2.07
N ALA A 36 -2.02 -16.57 1.27
CA ALA A 36 -1.35 -16.57 -0.02
C ALA A 36 0.19 -16.51 0.08
N GLY A 37 0.74 -16.14 1.24
CA GLY A 37 2.18 -16.10 1.51
C GLY A 37 2.84 -14.71 1.34
N ALA A 38 2.11 -13.62 1.55
CA ALA A 38 2.69 -12.28 1.58
C ALA A 38 3.73 -12.15 2.71
N ASP A 39 4.80 -11.38 2.49
CA ASP A 39 5.81 -11.12 3.53
C ASP A 39 5.49 -9.89 4.39
N CYS A 40 4.69 -8.97 3.84
CA CYS A 40 4.38 -7.70 4.48
C CYS A 40 3.00 -7.21 4.06
N ILE A 41 2.25 -6.68 5.01
CA ILE A 41 0.97 -6.04 4.81
C ILE A 41 1.06 -4.63 5.37
N ASP A 42 0.73 -3.65 4.53
CA ASP A 42 0.88 -2.23 4.80
C ASP A 42 -0.47 -1.49 4.79
N MET A 43 -0.72 -0.66 5.79
CA MET A 43 -1.94 0.16 5.92
C MET A 43 -1.70 1.57 6.48
N ALA A 44 -2.78 2.34 6.54
CA ALA A 44 -2.83 3.59 7.30
C ALA A 44 -2.40 3.37 8.77
N PRO A 45 -1.67 4.31 9.39
CA PRO A 45 -1.17 4.23 10.76
C PRO A 45 -2.28 4.59 11.77
N GLU A 46 -3.36 3.80 11.79
CA GLU A 46 -4.49 4.01 12.69
C GLU A 46 -4.77 2.76 13.54
N PRO A 47 -5.07 2.92 14.84
CA PRO A 47 -5.30 1.77 15.71
C PRO A 47 -6.37 0.80 15.19
N ALA A 48 -7.41 1.30 14.52
CA ALA A 48 -8.48 0.48 13.97
C ALA A 48 -8.02 -0.36 12.76
N THR A 49 -7.24 0.21 11.84
CA THR A 49 -6.73 -0.50 10.65
C THR A 49 -5.69 -1.55 11.06
N ILE A 50 -4.83 -1.22 12.02
CA ILE A 50 -3.83 -2.14 12.59
C ILE A 50 -4.52 -3.34 13.25
N ARG A 51 -5.54 -3.09 14.09
CA ARG A 51 -6.31 -4.18 14.72
C ARG A 51 -7.00 -5.07 13.71
N ALA A 52 -7.66 -4.49 12.71
CA ALA A 52 -8.35 -5.24 11.65
C ALA A 52 -7.38 -6.16 10.89
N ALA A 53 -6.21 -5.64 10.51
CA ALA A 53 -5.19 -6.43 9.83
C ALA A 53 -4.65 -7.57 10.70
N ARG A 54 -4.33 -7.29 11.96
CA ARG A 54 -3.83 -8.28 12.92
C ARG A 54 -4.85 -9.38 13.18
N GLU A 55 -6.15 -9.04 13.27
CA GLU A 55 -7.21 -10.05 13.37
C GLU A 55 -7.21 -10.98 12.15
N GLY A 56 -7.16 -10.41 10.93
CA GLY A 56 -7.09 -11.22 9.71
C GLY A 56 -5.86 -12.13 9.65
N VAL A 57 -4.69 -11.62 10.04
CA VAL A 57 -3.45 -12.42 10.16
C VAL A 57 -3.61 -13.53 11.18
N ALA A 58 -4.15 -13.25 12.37
CA ALA A 58 -4.33 -14.26 13.41
C ALA A 58 -5.23 -15.41 12.93
N VAL A 59 -6.36 -15.08 12.31
CA VAL A 59 -7.26 -16.08 11.71
C VAL A 59 -6.54 -16.92 10.64
N ALA A 60 -5.72 -16.31 9.80
CA ALA A 60 -4.95 -17.04 8.79
C ALA A 60 -4.02 -18.10 9.40
N LEU A 61 -3.34 -17.75 10.50
CA LEU A 61 -2.42 -18.64 11.21
C LEU A 61 -3.16 -19.76 11.96
N GLU A 62 -4.40 -19.53 12.38
CA GLU A 62 -5.27 -20.57 12.95
C GLU A 62 -5.75 -21.55 11.88
N LEU A 63 -6.06 -21.05 10.68
CA LEU A 63 -6.56 -21.86 9.55
C LEU A 63 -5.47 -22.68 8.85
N ASP A 64 -4.24 -22.17 8.80
CA ASP A 64 -3.10 -22.85 8.18
C ASP A 64 -1.85 -22.73 9.06
N LEU A 65 -1.50 -23.83 9.74
CA LEU A 65 -0.34 -23.90 10.63
C LEU A 65 1.00 -23.76 9.88
N GLN A 66 1.02 -23.83 8.55
CA GLN A 66 2.21 -23.58 7.74
C GLN A 66 2.30 -22.13 7.25
N ALA A 67 1.25 -21.32 7.45
CA ALA A 67 1.29 -19.91 7.09
C ALA A 67 2.32 -19.16 7.96
N ILE A 68 3.04 -18.24 7.33
CA ILE A 68 4.04 -17.40 7.99
C ILE A 68 3.42 -16.02 8.21
N ALA A 69 3.52 -15.51 9.43
CA ALA A 69 3.02 -14.18 9.75
C ALA A 69 3.77 -13.11 8.94
N PRO A 70 3.07 -12.28 8.14
CA PRO A 70 3.70 -11.16 7.46
C PRO A 70 4.11 -10.08 8.47
N LEU A 71 5.04 -9.22 8.07
CA LEU A 71 5.28 -7.97 8.79
C LEU A 71 4.03 -7.09 8.72
N ILE A 72 3.67 -6.50 9.85
CA ILE A 72 2.67 -5.42 9.90
C ILE A 72 3.41 -4.10 9.71
N MET A 73 3.08 -3.42 8.61
CA MET A 73 3.65 -2.14 8.21
C MET A 73 2.60 -1.04 8.24
N VAL A 74 3.02 0.16 8.63
CA VAL A 74 2.21 1.36 8.46
C VAL A 74 2.98 2.45 7.72
N SER A 75 2.26 3.28 6.99
CA SER A 75 2.84 4.28 6.09
C SER A 75 2.65 5.71 6.59
N PHE A 76 3.69 6.53 6.42
CA PHE A 76 3.69 7.98 6.71
C PHE A 76 4.17 8.78 5.51
N ASN A 77 3.82 10.06 5.47
CA ASN A 77 4.35 11.06 4.54
C ASN A 77 5.11 12.15 5.28
N ASP A 78 6.23 12.61 4.74
CA ASP A 78 6.98 13.77 5.25
C ASP A 78 6.55 15.11 4.61
N GLY A 79 5.50 15.10 3.80
CA GLY A 79 4.92 16.23 3.08
C GLY A 79 3.76 15.78 2.17
N GLU A 80 3.29 16.67 1.29
CA GLU A 80 2.19 16.35 0.38
C GLU A 80 2.50 15.13 -0.49
N ASP A 81 1.60 14.15 -0.48
CA ASP A 81 1.75 12.91 -1.25
C ASP A 81 0.39 12.39 -1.75
N PRO A 82 0.29 11.91 -3.01
CA PRO A 82 -0.97 11.46 -3.59
C PRO A 82 -1.58 10.20 -2.94
N HIS A 83 -0.83 9.45 -2.13
CA HIS A 83 -1.32 8.31 -1.36
C HIS A 83 -1.97 8.73 -0.04
N PHE A 84 -1.66 9.94 0.42
CA PHE A 84 -2.08 10.54 1.69
C PHE A 84 -3.12 11.62 1.46
N ARG A 85 -4.17 11.28 0.71
CA ARG A 85 -5.28 12.21 0.44
C ARG A 85 -6.61 11.49 0.33
N LYS A 86 -7.69 12.23 0.52
CA LYS A 86 -9.06 11.79 0.26
C LYS A 86 -9.77 12.79 -0.62
N ALA A 87 -10.70 12.31 -1.43
CA ALA A 87 -11.61 13.19 -2.14
C ALA A 87 -12.67 13.74 -1.17
N VAL A 88 -13.06 15.00 -1.34
CA VAL A 88 -14.09 15.69 -0.55
C VAL A 88 -14.92 16.58 -1.46
N PHE A 89 -16.22 16.71 -1.18
CA PHE A 89 -17.11 17.73 -1.74
C PHE A 89 -18.29 17.96 -0.80
N ASP A 90 -18.94 19.12 -0.92
CA ASP A 90 -20.24 19.38 -0.29
C ASP A 90 -21.36 18.81 -1.17
N PRO A 91 -22.12 17.79 -0.72
CA PRO A 91 -23.18 17.19 -1.51
C PRO A 91 -24.31 18.15 -1.87
N GLN A 92 -24.49 19.25 -1.12
CA GLN A 92 -25.48 20.29 -1.45
C GLN A 92 -25.11 21.07 -2.72
N LEU A 93 -23.83 21.10 -3.08
CA LEU A 93 -23.34 21.74 -4.30
C LEU A 93 -23.43 20.82 -5.53
N CYS A 94 -23.82 19.55 -5.36
CA CYS A 94 -24.00 18.62 -6.47
C CYS A 94 -25.41 18.78 -7.06
N PRO A 95 -25.56 19.21 -8.34
CA PRO A 95 -26.89 19.35 -8.94
C PRO A 95 -27.68 18.04 -8.92
N HIS A 96 -29.00 18.13 -8.69
CA HIS A 96 -29.88 16.97 -8.70
C HIS A 96 -29.91 16.24 -10.05
N ASP A 97 -29.70 16.97 -11.15
CA ASP A 97 -29.63 16.48 -12.53
C ASP A 97 -28.20 16.06 -12.97
N CYS A 98 -27.23 16.07 -12.06
CA CYS A 98 -25.87 15.63 -12.35
C CYS A 98 -25.86 14.14 -12.75
N PRO A 99 -25.19 13.76 -13.86
CA PRO A 99 -25.09 12.36 -14.27
C PRO A 99 -24.18 11.51 -13.36
N ARG A 100 -23.48 12.15 -12.40
CA ARG A 100 -22.62 11.54 -11.37
C ARG A 100 -21.64 10.48 -11.92
N PRO A 101 -20.82 10.80 -12.93
CA PRO A 101 -19.79 9.86 -13.41
C PRO A 101 -18.75 9.51 -12.33
N CYS A 102 -18.59 10.38 -11.32
CA CYS A 102 -17.73 10.15 -10.16
C CYS A 102 -18.15 8.93 -9.32
N GLU A 103 -19.45 8.64 -9.22
CA GLU A 103 -19.98 7.46 -8.52
C GLU A 103 -19.58 6.17 -9.25
N LYS A 104 -19.80 6.14 -10.57
CA LYS A 104 -19.50 4.97 -11.42
C LYS A 104 -18.01 4.64 -11.52
N VAL A 105 -17.15 5.66 -11.51
CA VAL A 105 -15.69 5.45 -11.64
C VAL A 105 -15.02 5.06 -10.31
N CYS A 106 -15.73 5.21 -9.17
CA CYS A 106 -15.13 5.02 -7.86
C CYS A 106 -14.84 3.53 -7.59
N PRO A 107 -13.58 3.12 -7.50
CA PRO A 107 -13.23 1.69 -7.43
C PRO A 107 -13.57 1.03 -6.09
N THR A 108 -13.89 1.81 -5.06
CA THR A 108 -14.31 1.32 -3.74
C THR A 108 -15.74 1.70 -3.40
N THR A 109 -16.51 2.19 -4.38
CA THR A 109 -17.89 2.68 -4.18
C THR A 109 -18.02 3.72 -3.05
N ALA A 110 -16.95 4.48 -2.80
CA ALA A 110 -16.89 5.48 -1.73
C ALA A 110 -17.83 6.67 -1.98
N ILE A 111 -18.22 6.91 -3.23
CA ILE A 111 -19.16 7.98 -3.59
C ILE A 111 -20.52 7.33 -3.80
N LYS A 112 -21.53 7.72 -3.04
CA LYS A 112 -22.91 7.21 -3.15
C LYS A 112 -23.92 8.33 -3.09
N PHE A 113 -24.98 8.20 -3.88
CA PHE A 113 -26.17 9.04 -3.79
C PHE A 113 -27.41 8.16 -3.62
N SER A 114 -27.94 8.16 -2.41
CA SER A 114 -29.07 7.35 -1.96
C SER A 114 -29.96 8.14 -1.02
N ASN A 115 -31.09 7.55 -0.60
CA ASN A 115 -31.99 8.19 0.37
C ASN A 115 -31.30 8.48 1.71
N ASP A 116 -30.37 7.60 2.12
CA ASP A 116 -29.74 7.65 3.44
C ASP A 116 -28.38 8.36 3.43
N TYR A 117 -27.73 8.43 2.28
CA TYR A 117 -26.39 9.01 2.16
C TYR A 117 -26.15 9.66 0.80
N ASN A 118 -25.65 10.89 0.82
CA ASN A 118 -25.21 11.64 -0.36
C ASN A 118 -23.81 12.20 -0.09
N GLY A 119 -22.81 11.76 -0.84
CA GLY A 119 -21.45 12.28 -0.71
C GLY A 119 -20.37 11.21 -0.83
N ILE A 120 -19.22 11.50 -0.21
CA ILE A 120 -18.07 10.60 -0.15
C ILE A 120 -17.95 10.03 1.26
N MET A 121 -18.10 8.71 1.39
CA MET A 121 -17.78 7.97 2.59
C MET A 121 -16.26 8.01 2.81
N PRO A 122 -15.77 8.74 3.84
CA PRO A 122 -14.34 8.98 3.97
C PRO A 122 -13.55 7.68 4.14
N ASN A 123 -14.08 6.72 4.90
CA ASN A 123 -13.38 5.47 5.22
C ASN A 123 -13.09 4.59 4.00
N LEU A 124 -13.98 4.63 2.99
CA LEU A 124 -13.83 3.87 1.74
C LEU A 124 -12.96 4.60 0.70
N CYS A 125 -12.82 5.92 0.83
CA CYS A 125 -12.03 6.72 -0.08
C CYS A 125 -10.54 6.62 0.26
N TYR A 126 -9.75 6.09 -0.67
CA TYR A 126 -8.28 6.05 -0.57
C TYR A 126 -7.58 7.09 -1.46
N GLY A 127 -8.30 8.07 -2.00
CA GLY A 127 -7.67 9.20 -2.70
C GLY A 127 -7.17 8.93 -4.13
N CYS A 128 -7.68 7.90 -4.81
CA CYS A 128 -7.24 7.51 -6.17
C CYS A 128 -7.33 8.61 -7.23
N GLY A 129 -8.12 9.65 -7.01
CA GLY A 129 -8.19 10.81 -7.87
C GLY A 129 -9.07 10.68 -9.11
N ARG A 130 -9.63 9.50 -9.41
CA ARG A 130 -10.43 9.25 -10.64
C ARG A 130 -11.68 10.12 -10.75
N CYS A 131 -12.27 10.46 -9.61
CA CYS A 131 -13.48 11.27 -9.57
C CYS A 131 -13.23 12.75 -9.89
N LEU A 132 -12.01 13.28 -9.64
CA LEU A 132 -11.70 14.70 -9.83
C LEU A 132 -11.91 15.18 -11.28
N PRO A 133 -11.27 14.58 -12.31
CA PRO A 133 -11.42 15.08 -13.67
C PRO A 133 -12.81 14.80 -14.27
N LEU A 134 -13.60 13.90 -13.66
CA LEU A 134 -14.90 13.51 -14.19
C LEU A 134 -16.07 14.34 -13.64
N CYS A 135 -15.87 15.10 -12.55
CA CYS A 135 -16.94 15.92 -11.99
C CYS A 135 -17.31 17.06 -12.96
N PRO A 136 -18.52 17.09 -13.54
CA PRO A 136 -18.87 18.11 -14.55
C PRO A 136 -18.87 19.54 -13.99
N VAL A 137 -19.25 19.68 -12.72
CA VAL A 137 -19.32 20.97 -12.00
C VAL A 137 -18.07 21.27 -11.17
N LYS A 138 -17.05 20.40 -11.21
CA LYS A 138 -15.72 20.62 -10.59
C LYS A 138 -15.74 20.93 -9.08
N ILE A 139 -16.64 20.32 -8.32
CA ILE A 139 -16.78 20.51 -6.86
C ILE A 139 -15.97 19.50 -6.02
N ILE A 140 -15.32 18.52 -6.66
CA ILE A 140 -14.54 17.49 -5.97
C ILE A 140 -13.09 17.97 -5.81
N HIS A 141 -12.65 18.07 -4.57
CA HIS A 141 -11.29 18.47 -4.20
C HIS A 141 -10.60 17.35 -3.41
N THR A 142 -9.29 17.50 -3.17
CA THR A 142 -8.53 16.59 -2.30
C THR A 142 -8.23 17.25 -0.97
N ARG A 143 -8.34 16.48 0.12
CA ARG A 143 -7.83 16.85 1.44
C ARG A 143 -6.70 15.91 1.81
N GLU A 144 -5.56 16.46 2.20
CA GLU A 144 -4.42 15.70 2.68
C GLU A 144 -4.77 14.92 3.97
N GLN A 145 -4.14 13.77 4.17
CA GLN A 145 -4.18 12.99 5.40
C GLN A 145 -2.78 13.03 6.02
N VAL A 146 -2.69 13.63 7.20
CA VAL A 146 -1.43 13.77 7.93
C VAL A 146 -1.52 12.96 9.20
N TYR A 147 -0.50 12.16 9.46
CA TYR A 147 -0.41 11.29 10.62
C TYR A 147 0.70 11.74 11.56
N VAL A 148 0.46 11.61 12.87
CA VAL A 148 1.45 11.92 13.90
C VAL A 148 2.23 10.62 14.18
N PRO A 149 3.52 10.53 13.84
CA PRO A 149 4.31 9.29 14.01
C PRO A 149 4.36 8.78 15.45
N GLU A 150 4.24 9.65 16.46
CA GLU A 150 4.23 9.26 17.86
C GLU A 150 2.99 8.45 18.26
N ASP A 151 1.89 8.56 17.51
CA ASP A 151 0.63 7.87 17.80
C ASP A 151 0.74 6.33 17.68
N ILE A 152 1.80 5.81 17.04
CA ILE A 152 2.02 4.37 16.85
C ILE A 152 3.09 3.78 17.79
N PHE A 153 3.67 4.58 18.70
CA PHE A 153 4.85 4.15 19.45
C PHE A 153 4.55 2.96 20.34
N ASP A 154 3.40 2.95 21.01
CA ASP A 154 2.96 1.83 21.85
C ASP A 154 2.78 0.56 21.02
N GLU A 155 2.20 0.66 19.82
CA GLU A 155 2.06 -0.45 18.89
C GLU A 155 3.40 -0.99 18.37
N VAL A 156 4.43 -0.15 18.24
CA VAL A 156 5.77 -0.65 17.90
C VAL A 156 6.43 -1.32 19.10
N LEU A 157 6.31 -0.72 20.29
CA LEU A 157 6.90 -1.26 21.52
C LEU A 157 6.27 -2.60 21.93
N ASN A 158 4.97 -2.77 21.72
CA ASN A 158 4.26 -4.04 21.95
C ASN A 158 4.34 -5.02 20.75
N GLN A 159 5.11 -4.68 19.72
CA GLN A 159 5.30 -5.47 18.49
C GLN A 159 4.02 -5.72 17.69
N SER A 160 3.01 -4.86 17.84
CA SER A 160 1.84 -4.85 16.97
C SER A 160 2.16 -4.36 15.56
N ILE A 161 3.12 -3.44 15.45
CA ILE A 161 3.75 -2.97 14.21
C ILE A 161 5.21 -3.40 14.23
N ASN A 162 5.73 -3.88 13.10
CA ASN A 162 7.10 -4.35 12.99
C ASN A 162 7.88 -3.68 11.86
N ALA A 163 7.20 -2.90 11.03
CA ALA A 163 7.79 -2.16 9.95
C ALA A 163 7.07 -0.82 9.74
N ILE A 164 7.76 0.14 9.14
CA ILE A 164 7.14 1.38 8.68
C ILE A 164 7.57 1.69 7.25
N GLU A 165 6.76 2.47 6.56
CA GLU A 165 7.11 3.13 5.32
C GLU A 165 7.06 4.64 5.48
N ILE A 166 8.02 5.35 4.88
CA ILE A 166 8.07 6.81 4.83
C ILE A 166 8.07 7.23 3.37
N HIS A 167 7.01 7.89 2.95
CA HIS A 167 6.92 8.60 1.68
C HIS A 167 7.65 9.93 1.78
N THR A 168 8.46 10.20 0.77
CA THR A 168 9.17 11.47 0.62
C THR A 168 9.18 11.90 -0.85
N GLN A 169 9.38 13.19 -1.07
CA GLN A 169 9.50 13.78 -2.40
C GLN A 169 10.92 14.33 -2.60
N PRO A 170 11.42 14.36 -3.85
CA PRO A 170 12.74 14.91 -4.16
C PRO A 170 12.99 16.27 -3.50
N HIS A 171 14.23 16.47 -3.06
CA HIS A 171 14.71 17.70 -2.42
C HIS A 171 14.12 18.04 -1.04
N ARG A 172 13.49 17.08 -0.35
CA ARG A 172 12.93 17.25 1.02
C ARG A 172 13.81 16.71 2.16
N THR A 173 15.13 16.69 1.98
CA THR A 173 16.06 16.06 2.94
C THR A 173 15.93 16.62 4.36
N GLN A 174 15.60 17.91 4.52
CA GLN A 174 15.48 18.55 5.84
C GLN A 174 14.20 18.09 6.57
N GLU A 175 13.08 18.03 5.85
CA GLU A 175 11.81 17.55 6.39
C GLU A 175 11.89 16.06 6.70
N PHE A 176 12.49 15.27 5.81
CA PHE A 176 12.79 13.86 6.07
C PHE A 176 13.63 13.70 7.34
N ALA A 177 14.70 14.49 7.52
CA ALA A 177 15.55 14.44 8.71
C ALA A 177 14.79 14.83 10.00
N SER A 178 13.89 15.80 9.91
CA SER A 178 13.01 16.18 11.03
C SER A 178 12.06 15.04 11.39
N PHE A 179 11.45 14.42 10.39
CA PHE A 179 10.56 13.28 10.55
C PHE A 179 11.28 12.06 11.13
N TRP A 180 12.47 11.73 10.60
CA TRP A 180 13.31 10.64 11.10
C TRP A 180 13.68 10.83 12.57
N ARG A 181 14.02 12.04 12.98
CA ARG A 181 14.38 12.35 14.37
C ARG A 181 13.23 12.06 15.33
N ARG A 182 11.99 12.34 14.92
CA ARG A 182 10.79 12.01 15.70
C ARG A 182 10.65 10.49 15.85
N LEU A 183 10.83 9.74 14.77
CA LEU A 183 10.78 8.27 14.78
C LEU A 183 11.98 7.60 15.46
N SER A 184 13.09 8.31 15.66
CA SER A 184 14.35 7.74 16.17
C SER A 184 14.23 6.85 17.42
N PRO A 185 13.32 7.08 18.40
CA PRO A 185 13.16 6.20 19.55
C PRO A 185 12.68 4.78 19.19
N ILE A 186 11.91 4.64 18.10
CA ILE A 186 11.32 3.36 17.69
C ILE A 186 12.06 2.68 16.53
N ILE A 187 12.89 3.40 15.77
CA ILE A 187 13.67 2.83 14.65
C ILE A 187 14.43 1.54 15.02
N PRO A 188 15.13 1.44 16.18
CA PRO A 188 15.83 0.22 16.56
C PRO A 188 14.93 -0.99 16.84
N GLN A 189 13.65 -0.77 17.14
CA GLN A 189 12.67 -1.83 17.43
C GLN A 189 12.03 -2.39 16.15
N LEU A 190 12.08 -1.63 15.05
CA LEU A 190 11.51 -2.05 13.77
C LEU A 190 12.41 -3.10 13.11
N LYS A 191 11.78 -4.11 12.52
CA LYS A 191 12.45 -5.11 11.69
C LYS A 191 12.85 -4.54 10.34
N LEU A 192 12.05 -3.59 9.83
CA LEU A 192 12.19 -3.04 8.47
C LEU A 192 11.68 -1.60 8.41
N VAL A 193 12.42 -0.75 7.70
CA VAL A 193 11.95 0.58 7.27
C VAL A 193 11.96 0.62 5.75
N ALA A 194 10.89 1.10 5.13
CA ALA A 194 10.85 1.41 3.72
C ALA A 194 10.87 2.93 3.51
N VAL A 195 11.59 3.41 2.50
CA VAL A 195 11.53 4.80 2.05
C VAL A 195 11.05 4.80 0.61
N SER A 196 9.94 5.50 0.37
CA SER A 196 9.20 5.52 -0.88
C SER A 196 9.32 6.87 -1.54
N PHE A 197 9.67 6.87 -2.84
CA PHE A 197 10.00 8.09 -3.57
C PHE A 197 9.75 7.92 -5.08
N PRO A 198 9.39 9.01 -5.79
CA PRO A 198 9.31 9.02 -7.25
C PRO A 198 10.68 9.24 -7.89
N ASP A 199 10.72 9.23 -9.23
CA ASP A 199 11.93 9.55 -9.98
C ASP A 199 12.26 11.07 -9.97
N CYS A 200 13.55 11.41 -10.04
CA CYS A 200 14.06 12.76 -10.29
C CYS A 200 15.45 12.73 -10.94
N ASP A 201 15.94 13.89 -11.40
CA ASP A 201 17.21 14.00 -12.13
C ASP A 201 18.43 13.69 -11.24
N ASP A 202 18.47 14.22 -10.02
CA ASP A 202 19.55 14.08 -9.02
C ASP A 202 19.28 12.98 -7.97
N LEU A 203 18.53 11.95 -8.38
CA LEU A 203 17.98 10.96 -7.46
C LEU A 203 19.06 10.26 -6.62
N ARG A 204 20.22 9.95 -7.19
CA ARG A 204 21.30 9.29 -6.45
C ARG A 204 21.82 10.16 -5.31
N GLU A 205 22.11 11.42 -5.58
CA GLU A 205 22.59 12.40 -4.61
C GLU A 205 21.54 12.61 -3.52
N TYR A 206 20.26 12.70 -3.92
CA TYR A 206 19.15 12.83 -2.99
C TYR A 206 19.04 11.60 -2.06
N LEU A 207 19.01 10.37 -2.57
CA LEU A 207 18.93 9.16 -1.74
C LEU A 207 20.14 9.00 -0.81
N MET A 208 21.34 9.35 -1.29
CA MET A 208 22.54 9.40 -0.45
C MET A 208 22.44 10.45 0.66
N SER A 209 21.75 11.57 0.41
CA SER A 209 21.48 12.59 1.44
C SER A 209 20.52 12.08 2.51
N LEU A 210 19.48 11.31 2.13
CA LEU A 210 18.56 10.68 3.07
C LEU A 210 19.30 9.69 3.97
N LEU A 211 20.16 8.83 3.41
CA LEU A 211 20.98 7.89 4.18
C LEU A 211 21.84 8.56 5.26
N ARG A 212 22.40 9.74 4.96
CA ARG A 212 23.26 10.46 5.92
C ARG A 212 22.49 10.94 7.15
N VAL A 213 21.20 11.25 6.99
CA VAL A 213 20.36 11.75 8.09
C VAL A 213 19.61 10.65 8.84
N MET A 214 19.62 9.41 8.35
CA MET A 214 19.03 8.24 9.02
C MET A 214 19.86 7.79 10.23
N GLN A 215 19.76 8.52 11.34
CA GLN A 215 20.38 8.18 12.62
C GLN A 215 19.33 8.06 13.73
N PRO A 216 19.22 6.92 14.42
CA PRO A 216 19.96 5.67 14.19
C PRO A 216 19.61 5.03 12.83
N GLN A 217 20.50 4.20 12.29
CA GLN A 217 20.21 3.46 11.05
C GLN A 217 19.19 2.33 11.31
N PRO A 218 18.29 2.05 10.35
CA PRO A 218 17.34 0.96 10.50
C PRO A 218 18.03 -0.40 10.36
N ARG A 219 17.50 -1.44 11.03
CA ARG A 219 18.02 -2.80 10.94
C ARG A 219 18.00 -3.36 9.51
N SER A 220 16.99 -2.98 8.75
CA SER A 220 16.85 -3.29 7.33
C SER A 220 16.11 -2.17 6.64
N LEU A 221 16.55 -1.87 5.42
CA LEU A 221 16.03 -0.76 4.62
C LEU A 221 15.51 -1.30 3.29
N ILE A 222 14.35 -0.81 2.85
CA ILE A 222 13.88 -0.93 1.48
C ILE A 222 13.83 0.46 0.85
N TRP A 223 14.41 0.59 -0.33
CA TRP A 223 14.14 1.67 -1.26
C TRP A 223 12.96 1.26 -2.13
N GLN A 224 11.79 1.78 -1.79
CA GLN A 224 10.57 1.52 -2.54
C GLN A 224 10.46 2.54 -3.68
N THR A 225 10.55 2.04 -4.90
CA THR A 225 10.49 2.86 -6.11
C THR A 225 9.04 3.07 -6.53
N ASP A 226 8.50 4.26 -6.32
CA ASP A 226 7.12 4.58 -6.69
C ASP A 226 7.05 5.09 -8.13
N GLY A 227 7.04 4.15 -9.08
CA GLY A 227 7.18 4.46 -10.51
C GLY A 227 6.01 5.28 -11.07
N ARG A 228 4.79 4.71 -11.05
CA ARG A 228 3.56 5.42 -11.41
C ARG A 228 2.51 5.23 -10.30
N PRO A 229 2.36 6.19 -9.37
CA PRO A 229 1.47 6.03 -8.23
C PRO A 229 0.02 5.76 -8.64
N MET A 230 -0.70 4.99 -7.80
CA MET A 230 -2.16 4.80 -7.90
C MET A 230 -2.67 4.26 -9.24
N SER A 231 -1.83 3.53 -9.99
CA SER A 231 -2.11 3.18 -11.38
C SER A 231 -2.02 1.69 -11.73
N GLY A 232 -1.77 0.81 -10.76
CA GLY A 232 -1.55 -0.63 -11.00
C GLY A 232 -2.71 -1.31 -11.75
N ASP A 233 -3.93 -0.80 -11.61
CA ASP A 233 -5.13 -1.33 -12.25
C ASP A 233 -5.55 -0.59 -13.54
N ILE A 234 -4.68 0.28 -14.08
CA ILE A 234 -4.90 1.10 -15.30
C ILE A 234 -4.21 0.47 -16.55
N GLY A 235 -3.43 -0.60 -16.37
CA GLY A 235 -2.88 -1.42 -17.47
C GLY A 235 -1.34 -1.40 -17.61
N ASP A 236 -0.85 -2.08 -18.65
CA ASP A 236 0.56 -2.44 -18.86
C ASP A 236 1.57 -1.28 -18.87
N GLY A 237 1.15 -0.09 -19.29
CA GLY A 237 2.02 1.09 -19.36
C GLY A 237 2.49 1.59 -17.99
N ALA A 238 1.75 1.29 -16.92
CA ALA A 238 2.12 1.65 -15.55
C ALA A 238 3.36 0.86 -15.05
N THR A 239 3.46 -0.40 -15.44
CA THR A 239 4.55 -1.30 -15.03
C THR A 239 5.91 -0.87 -15.59
N ARG A 240 5.94 -0.24 -16.78
CA ARG A 240 7.19 0.22 -17.39
C ARG A 240 7.91 1.25 -16.52
N ALA A 241 7.18 2.21 -15.95
CA ALA A 241 7.75 3.23 -15.08
C ALA A 241 8.37 2.63 -13.81
N ALA A 242 7.67 1.65 -13.19
CA ALA A 242 8.18 0.93 -12.03
C ALA A 242 9.50 0.19 -12.35
N LEU A 243 9.56 -0.55 -13.46
CA LEU A 243 10.77 -1.27 -13.89
C LEU A 243 11.94 -0.33 -14.15
N GLN A 244 11.69 0.79 -14.85
CA GLN A 244 12.73 1.76 -15.19
C GLN A 244 13.32 2.43 -13.94
N LEU A 245 12.47 2.86 -13.00
CA LEU A 245 12.93 3.46 -11.75
C LEU A 245 13.67 2.43 -10.87
N GLY A 246 13.17 1.20 -10.79
CA GLY A 246 13.84 0.11 -10.08
C GLY A 246 15.25 -0.16 -10.60
N GLN A 247 15.40 -0.28 -11.93
CA GLN A 247 16.72 -0.46 -12.55
C GLN A 247 17.64 0.73 -12.28
N LYS A 248 17.14 1.97 -12.45
CA LYS A 248 17.89 3.19 -12.17
C LYS A 248 18.45 3.21 -10.74
N VAL A 249 17.66 2.82 -9.75
CA VAL A 249 18.10 2.79 -8.34
C VAL A 249 19.09 1.65 -8.07
N LEU A 250 18.92 0.48 -8.70
CA LEU A 250 19.89 -0.62 -8.62
C LEU A 250 21.27 -0.19 -9.17
N ASP A 251 21.28 0.54 -10.28
CA ASP A 251 22.51 1.03 -10.93
C ASP A 251 23.28 2.03 -10.07
N PHE A 252 22.62 2.71 -9.12
CA PHE A 252 23.29 3.62 -8.19
C PHE A 252 24.19 2.92 -7.18
N GLN A 253 23.99 1.62 -6.96
CA GLN A 253 24.74 0.80 -6.01
C GLN A 253 24.79 1.45 -4.62
N LEU A 254 23.62 1.81 -4.09
CA LEU A 254 23.50 2.42 -2.77
C LEU A 254 24.13 1.49 -1.71
N PRO A 255 24.80 2.06 -0.68
CA PRO A 255 25.63 1.28 0.24
C PRO A 255 24.83 0.31 1.11
N ILE A 256 23.56 0.60 1.37
CA ILE A 256 22.63 -0.26 2.11
C ILE A 256 21.23 -0.20 1.49
N GLY A 257 20.45 -1.22 1.82
CA GLY A 257 19.03 -1.30 1.47
C GLY A 257 18.75 -2.18 0.25
N PHE A 258 17.54 -2.69 0.19
CA PHE A 258 17.02 -3.51 -0.89
C PHE A 258 16.13 -2.66 -1.80
N VAL A 259 16.17 -2.89 -3.11
CA VAL A 259 15.25 -2.19 -4.04
C VAL A 259 13.97 -2.99 -4.19
N GLN A 260 12.82 -2.34 -3.98
CA GLN A 260 11.49 -2.91 -4.19
C GLN A 260 10.72 -2.06 -5.21
N LEU A 261 10.00 -2.71 -6.12
CA LEU A 261 9.08 -1.99 -7.01
C LEU A 261 7.76 -1.68 -6.32
N ALA A 262 7.26 -0.46 -6.52
CA ALA A 262 5.88 -0.07 -6.25
C ALA A 262 5.40 0.87 -7.37
N GLY A 263 4.20 1.43 -7.23
CA GLY A 263 3.67 2.40 -8.19
C GLY A 263 3.49 1.84 -9.61
N GLY A 264 2.33 1.24 -9.89
CA GLY A 264 2.02 0.71 -11.24
C GLY A 264 2.31 -0.79 -11.42
N THR A 265 2.50 -1.50 -10.32
CA THR A 265 2.70 -2.94 -10.26
C THR A 265 1.39 -3.71 -10.46
N ASN A 266 1.44 -4.78 -11.25
CA ASN A 266 0.32 -5.64 -11.63
C ASN A 266 0.80 -7.02 -12.11
N ALA A 267 -0.10 -7.88 -12.60
CA ALA A 267 0.25 -9.24 -13.06
C ALA A 267 1.31 -9.31 -14.17
N SER A 268 1.59 -8.23 -14.89
CA SER A 268 2.67 -8.19 -15.90
C SER A 268 4.04 -7.87 -15.30
N THR A 269 4.10 -7.43 -14.03
CA THR A 269 5.33 -6.91 -13.41
C THR A 269 6.41 -7.97 -13.25
N VAL A 270 6.10 -9.11 -12.61
CA VAL A 270 7.10 -10.17 -12.42
C VAL A 270 7.53 -10.83 -13.74
N PRO A 271 6.62 -11.15 -14.69
CA PRO A 271 7.04 -11.61 -16.01
C PRO A 271 8.01 -10.66 -16.70
N LYS A 272 7.74 -9.34 -16.67
CA LYS A 272 8.62 -8.33 -17.28
C LYS A 272 9.94 -8.14 -16.51
N LEU A 273 9.93 -8.22 -15.18
CA LEU A 273 11.14 -8.22 -14.35
C LEU A 273 12.09 -9.36 -14.76
N ARG A 274 11.56 -10.58 -14.85
CA ARG A 274 12.33 -11.77 -15.26
C ARG A 274 12.84 -11.65 -16.69
N GLN A 275 12.03 -11.15 -17.61
CA GLN A 275 12.44 -10.94 -18.99
C GLN A 275 13.57 -9.92 -19.13
N ALA A 276 13.57 -8.88 -18.29
CA ALA A 276 14.57 -7.82 -18.29
C ALA A 276 15.76 -8.11 -17.35
N ASP A 277 15.76 -9.25 -16.65
CA ASP A 277 16.78 -9.65 -15.67
C ASP A 277 17.08 -8.56 -14.62
N ILE A 278 16.03 -7.91 -14.10
CA ILE A 278 16.15 -6.84 -13.11
C ILE A 278 16.09 -7.46 -11.70
N PRO A 279 17.19 -7.49 -10.93
CA PRO A 279 17.28 -8.23 -9.67
C PRO A 279 16.76 -7.40 -8.48
N VAL A 280 15.53 -6.88 -8.56
CA VAL A 280 14.88 -6.25 -7.40
C VAL A 280 14.65 -7.29 -6.29
N ALA A 281 14.67 -6.86 -5.03
CA ALA A 281 14.43 -7.75 -3.90
C ALA A 281 12.97 -8.21 -3.80
N GLY A 282 12.04 -7.38 -4.29
CA GLY A 282 10.61 -7.65 -4.19
C GLY A 282 9.73 -6.68 -4.97
N VAL A 283 8.42 -6.95 -4.89
CA VAL A 283 7.37 -6.13 -5.50
C VAL A 283 6.26 -5.89 -4.48
N ALA A 284 5.86 -4.63 -4.34
CA ALA A 284 4.69 -4.22 -3.59
C ALA A 284 3.49 -4.00 -4.51
N TYR A 285 2.32 -4.48 -4.12
CA TYR A 285 1.09 -4.38 -4.88
C TYR A 285 0.00 -3.64 -4.10
N GLY A 286 -0.50 -2.55 -4.68
CA GLY A 286 -1.60 -1.76 -4.13
C GLY A 286 -2.93 -2.03 -4.84
N SER A 287 -3.37 -1.08 -5.67
CA SER A 287 -4.71 -1.10 -6.27
C SER A 287 -5.00 -2.37 -7.06
N TYR A 288 -4.01 -2.93 -7.76
CA TYR A 288 -4.17 -4.18 -8.52
C TYR A 288 -4.49 -5.38 -7.61
N ALA A 289 -3.67 -5.61 -6.58
CA ALA A 289 -3.84 -6.73 -5.64
C ALA A 289 -5.19 -6.66 -4.90
N ARG A 290 -5.62 -5.46 -4.50
CA ARG A 290 -6.96 -5.28 -3.91
C ARG A 290 -8.05 -5.58 -4.92
N LYS A 291 -7.97 -4.98 -6.10
CA LYS A 291 -9.01 -5.09 -7.15
C LYS A 291 -9.26 -6.53 -7.59
N ILE A 292 -8.22 -7.35 -7.80
CA ILE A 292 -8.43 -8.73 -8.27
C ILE A 292 -9.21 -9.58 -7.26
N VAL A 293 -9.04 -9.32 -5.95
CA VAL A 293 -9.78 -9.99 -4.89
C VAL A 293 -11.17 -9.38 -4.74
N MET A 294 -11.26 -8.04 -4.67
CA MET A 294 -12.55 -7.36 -4.49
C MET A 294 -13.50 -7.60 -5.66
N ASN A 295 -13.03 -7.57 -6.91
CA ASN A 295 -13.87 -7.88 -8.07
C ASN A 295 -14.47 -9.29 -8.01
N PHE A 296 -13.74 -10.25 -7.44
CA PHE A 296 -14.25 -11.61 -7.24
C PHE A 296 -15.32 -11.65 -6.15
N LEU A 297 -15.08 -10.98 -5.02
CA LEU A 297 -16.02 -10.94 -3.90
C LEU A 297 -17.30 -10.13 -4.22
N GLU A 298 -17.18 -9.03 -4.96
CA GLU A 298 -18.29 -8.17 -5.39
C GLU A 298 -19.08 -8.78 -6.57
N GLY A 299 -18.48 -9.71 -7.32
CA GLY A 299 -19.15 -10.42 -8.42
C GLY A 299 -20.15 -11.48 -7.96
N LEU A 300 -20.33 -11.67 -6.65
CA LEU A 300 -21.28 -12.59 -6.06
C LEU A 300 -22.66 -11.92 -5.95
N GLU A 301 -23.72 -12.73 -5.99
CA GLU A 301 -25.10 -12.25 -5.76
C GLU A 301 -25.35 -11.89 -4.29
N GLU A 302 -24.50 -12.35 -3.37
CA GLU A 302 -24.59 -12.14 -1.93
C GLU A 302 -23.61 -11.05 -1.46
N PRO A 303 -23.94 -10.31 -0.37
CA PRO A 303 -23.02 -9.36 0.21
C PRO A 303 -21.75 -10.04 0.72
N ILE A 304 -20.62 -9.34 0.63
CA ILE A 304 -19.34 -9.80 1.17
C ILE A 304 -19.49 -9.94 2.69
N PRO A 305 -19.19 -11.12 3.27
CA PRO A 305 -19.24 -11.28 4.71
C PRO A 305 -18.14 -10.46 5.40
N ASP A 306 -18.45 -9.89 6.57
CA ASP A 306 -17.46 -9.20 7.41
C ASP A 306 -16.30 -10.12 7.81
N ARG A 307 -16.60 -11.43 7.93
CA ARG A 307 -15.66 -12.51 8.24
C ARG A 307 -15.66 -13.54 7.12
N LEU A 308 -14.68 -13.46 6.23
CA LEU A 308 -14.63 -14.32 5.04
C LEU A 308 -14.44 -15.81 5.37
N GLU A 309 -13.83 -16.12 6.51
CA GLU A 309 -13.64 -17.48 7.01
C GLU A 309 -14.93 -18.23 7.32
N ASP A 310 -16.05 -17.51 7.56
CA ASP A 310 -17.37 -18.12 7.74
C ASP A 310 -17.92 -18.70 6.41
N ARG A 311 -17.26 -18.44 5.29
CA ARG A 311 -17.55 -19.00 3.96
C ARG A 311 -16.29 -19.68 3.39
N PRO A 312 -15.93 -20.90 3.87
CA PRO A 312 -14.66 -21.54 3.54
C PRO A 312 -14.38 -21.73 2.04
N ASP A 313 -15.41 -22.06 1.25
CA ASP A 313 -15.24 -22.22 -0.19
C ASP A 313 -14.98 -20.89 -0.90
N LEU A 314 -15.56 -19.80 -0.39
CA LEU A 314 -15.32 -18.46 -0.92
C LEU A 314 -13.92 -17.97 -0.54
N LEU A 315 -13.52 -18.16 0.71
CA LEU A 315 -12.17 -17.88 1.18
C LEU A 315 -11.13 -18.64 0.34
N ARG A 316 -11.34 -19.94 0.10
CA ARG A 316 -10.42 -20.77 -0.71
C ARG A 316 -10.22 -20.20 -2.12
N GLN A 317 -11.30 -19.75 -2.76
CA GLN A 317 -11.24 -19.14 -4.10
C GLN A 317 -10.52 -17.78 -4.08
N ALA A 318 -10.82 -16.93 -3.11
CA ALA A 318 -10.15 -15.64 -2.95
C ALA A 318 -8.63 -15.81 -2.69
N VAL A 319 -8.26 -16.79 -1.86
CA VAL A 319 -6.85 -17.16 -1.61
C VAL A 319 -6.19 -17.70 -2.87
N ALA A 320 -6.88 -18.51 -3.69
CA ALA A 320 -6.32 -18.98 -4.96
C ALA A 320 -6.00 -17.82 -5.91
N ILE A 321 -6.88 -16.81 -5.99
CA ILE A 321 -6.64 -15.59 -6.78
C ILE A 321 -5.42 -14.83 -6.27
N ALA A 322 -5.32 -14.59 -4.97
CA ALA A 322 -4.18 -13.90 -4.37
C ALA A 322 -2.88 -14.70 -4.54
N ARG A 323 -2.93 -16.04 -4.37
CA ARG A 323 -1.78 -16.93 -4.52
C ARG A 323 -1.27 -16.97 -5.96
N ASN A 324 -2.12 -16.85 -6.97
CA ASN A 324 -1.69 -16.72 -8.37
C ASN A 324 -0.84 -15.45 -8.61
N LEU A 325 -1.05 -14.39 -7.83
CA LEU A 325 -0.22 -13.18 -7.90
C LEU A 325 1.06 -13.34 -7.04
N VAL A 326 0.92 -13.82 -5.80
CA VAL A 326 2.05 -13.97 -4.86
C VAL A 326 3.09 -14.97 -5.36
N SER A 327 2.65 -16.12 -5.89
CA SER A 327 3.52 -17.16 -6.42
C SER A 327 4.37 -16.72 -7.61
N GLN A 328 4.00 -15.63 -8.29
CA GLN A 328 4.82 -15.12 -9.38
C GLN A 328 6.22 -14.77 -8.89
N ILE A 329 6.37 -14.19 -7.69
CA ILE A 329 7.68 -13.77 -7.18
C ILE A 329 8.31 -14.79 -6.22
N LYS A 330 7.51 -15.63 -5.55
CA LYS A 330 7.92 -16.57 -4.49
C LYS A 330 8.61 -17.88 -4.95
N SER A 331 9.24 -17.84 -6.13
CA SER A 331 9.75 -18.98 -6.95
C SER A 331 10.33 -20.19 -6.21
#